data_AF-A0A4Q6E4A6-F1
#
_entry.id   AF-A0A4Q6E4A6-F1
#
_cell.length_a   1.000
_cell.length_b   1.000
_cell.length_c   1.000
_cell.angle_alpha   90.00
_cell.angle_beta   90.00
_cell.angle_gamma   90.00
#
_symmetry.space_group_name_H-M   'P 1'
#
loop_
_entity.id
_entity.type
_entity.pdbx_description
1 polymer ?
#
loop_
_entity_poly.entity_id
_entity_poly.type
_entity_poly.pdbx_seq_one_letter_code
_entity_poly.pdbx_strand_id
1 'polypeptide(L)'
;MVAGCLLFVGIFVNRDNLYTLARNEDFTDPQYFSLFLVIGLGFLFDITGGLNTYIISTSHKYRLMTMFVMFACVFCVTLNYFLIPIYHGLGAAISYMLTIAGLNFCSWFYIKYRFNMQPFTLKHIWVIVIAVISYFAGAYFWRMPNVFLDILVRSSITATIYISLTYYLKISVDINEKIAGTLKKIDL
;
A
#
# COMPACT_ATOMS: atom_id res chain seq x y z
N MET A 1 4.94 -0.60 -5.46
CA MET A 1 3.45 -0.59 -5.48
C MET A 1 2.86 -2.00 -5.54
N VAL A 2 3.14 -2.81 -6.56
CA VAL A 2 2.49 -4.13 -6.75
C VAL A 2 2.61 -5.06 -5.52
N ALA A 3 3.83 -5.26 -5.00
CA ALA A 3 4.03 -6.06 -3.79
C ALA A 3 3.32 -5.48 -2.55
N GLY A 4 3.29 -4.15 -2.42
CA GLY A 4 2.59 -3.46 -1.33
C GLY A 4 1.06 -3.64 -1.41
N CYS A 5 0.47 -3.57 -2.61
CA CYS A 5 -0.94 -3.87 -2.83
C CYS A 5 -1.29 -5.32 -2.53
N LEU A 6 -0.43 -6.28 -2.92
CA LEU A 6 -0.62 -7.70 -2.59
C LEU A 6 -0.65 -7.90 -1.08
N LEU A 7 0.35 -7.36 -0.36
CA LEU A 7 0.40 -7.45 1.10
C LEU A 7 -0.81 -6.78 1.76
N PHE A 8 -1.20 -5.58 1.30
CA PHE A 8 -2.36 -4.87 1.83
C PHE A 8 -3.64 -5.69 1.65
N VAL A 9 -3.91 -6.23 0.45
CA VAL A 9 -5.08 -7.08 0.17
C VAL A 9 -5.04 -8.37 0.99
N GLY A 10 -3.87 -9.01 1.10
CA GLY A 10 -3.70 -10.23 1.89
C GLY A 10 -4.01 -10.00 3.38
N ILE A 11 -3.51 -8.92 3.97
CA ILE A 11 -3.84 -8.54 5.36
C ILE A 11 -5.35 -8.28 5.49
N PHE A 12 -5.95 -7.60 4.51
CA PHE A 12 -7.37 -7.26 4.51
C PHE A 12 -8.29 -8.48 4.44
N VAL A 13 -7.98 -9.45 3.58
CA VAL A 13 -8.78 -10.68 3.44
C VAL A 13 -8.65 -11.57 4.67
N ASN A 14 -7.52 -11.52 5.37
CA ASN A 14 -7.28 -12.30 6.58
C ASN A 14 -7.61 -11.56 7.88
N ARG A 15 -8.22 -10.38 7.82
CA ARG A 15 -8.47 -9.52 9.00
C ARG A 15 -9.14 -10.28 10.15
N ASP A 16 -10.18 -11.06 9.83
CA ASP A 16 -11.01 -11.73 10.84
C ASP A 16 -10.22 -12.84 11.53
N ASN A 17 -9.36 -13.52 10.77
CA ASN A 17 -8.46 -14.55 11.31
C ASN A 17 -7.32 -13.93 12.14
N LEU A 18 -6.78 -12.78 11.71
CA LEU A 18 -5.78 -12.02 12.48
C LEU A 18 -6.36 -11.54 13.83
N TYR A 19 -7.62 -11.10 13.86
CA TYR A 19 -8.30 -10.75 15.11
C TYR A 19 -8.50 -11.96 16.03
N THR A 20 -8.90 -13.11 15.49
CA THR A 20 -9.02 -14.34 16.30
C THR A 20 -7.68 -14.82 16.86
N LEU A 21 -6.59 -14.59 16.14
CA LEU A 21 -5.23 -14.94 16.57
C LEU A 21 -4.71 -13.96 17.63
N ALA A 22 -5.05 -12.67 17.51
CA ALA A 22 -4.66 -11.63 18.46
C ALA A 22 -5.29 -11.82 19.85
N ARG A 23 -6.41 -12.56 19.95
CA ARG A 23 -7.06 -13.05 21.19
C ARG A 23 -7.16 -12.00 22.32
N ASN A 24 -7.35 -10.73 21.94
CA ASN A 24 -7.49 -9.59 22.83
C ASN A 24 -8.78 -8.85 22.46
N GLU A 25 -9.71 -8.74 23.40
CA GLU A 25 -11.04 -8.16 23.18
C GLU A 25 -10.96 -6.69 22.74
N ASP A 26 -9.94 -5.95 23.21
CA ASP A 26 -9.67 -4.56 22.83
C ASP A 26 -9.44 -4.37 21.32
N PHE A 27 -8.85 -5.35 20.62
CA PHE A 27 -8.54 -5.22 19.18
C PHE A 27 -9.71 -5.60 18.27
N THR A 28 -10.83 -6.03 18.83
CA THR A 28 -12.02 -6.45 18.09
C THR A 28 -12.97 -5.28 17.82
N ASP A 29 -12.70 -4.11 18.42
CA ASP A 29 -13.51 -2.90 18.24
C ASP A 29 -13.39 -2.38 16.78
N PRO A 30 -14.52 -2.09 16.10
CA PRO A 30 -14.54 -1.51 14.76
C PRO A 30 -13.66 -0.27 14.55
N GLN A 31 -13.34 0.47 15.63
CA GLN A 31 -12.43 1.62 15.57
C GLN A 31 -11.00 1.23 15.17
N TYR A 32 -10.49 0.09 15.65
CA TYR A 32 -9.16 -0.39 15.26
C TYR A 32 -9.12 -0.91 13.82
N PHE A 33 -10.23 -1.41 13.30
CA PHE A 33 -10.31 -1.77 11.88
C PHE A 33 -10.10 -0.56 10.97
N SER A 34 -10.78 0.56 11.28
CA SER A 34 -10.63 1.80 10.53
C SER A 34 -9.21 2.36 10.64
N LEU A 35 -8.56 2.21 11.79
CA LEU A 35 -7.16 2.55 12.00
C LEU A 35 -6.23 1.78 11.05
N PHE A 36 -6.32 0.45 11.02
CA PHE A 36 -5.48 -0.40 10.16
C PHE A 36 -5.66 -0.07 8.67
N LEU A 37 -6.90 0.21 8.25
CA LEU A 37 -7.20 0.62 6.89
C LEU A 37 -6.45 1.91 6.52
N VAL A 38 -6.57 2.94 7.35
CA VAL A 38 -5.96 4.25 7.10
C VAL A 38 -4.43 4.16 7.09
N ILE A 39 -3.84 3.40 8.03
CA ILE A 39 -2.39 3.21 8.07
C ILE A 39 -1.90 2.47 6.81
N GLY A 40 -2.58 1.39 6.42
CA GLY A 40 -2.18 0.62 5.24
C GLY A 40 -2.33 1.42 3.93
N LEU A 41 -3.34 2.31 3.84
CA LEU A 41 -3.43 3.29 2.75
C LEU A 41 -2.25 4.28 2.79
N GLY A 42 -1.85 4.76 3.97
CA GLY A 42 -0.65 5.59 4.13
C GLY A 42 0.61 4.92 3.60
N PHE A 43 0.84 3.64 3.96
CA PHE A 43 1.95 2.85 3.43
C PHE A 43 1.88 2.64 1.91
N LEU A 44 0.67 2.47 1.35
CA LEU A 44 0.49 2.37 -0.10
C LEU A 44 0.90 3.67 -0.81
N PHE A 45 0.53 4.83 -0.27
CA PHE A 45 1.01 6.12 -0.78
C PHE A 45 2.52 6.23 -0.69
N ASP A 46 3.12 5.84 0.45
CA ASP A 46 4.56 5.89 0.68
C ASP A 46 5.34 5.04 -0.33
N ILE A 47 4.98 3.77 -0.47
CA ILE A 47 5.63 2.84 -1.41
C ILE A 47 5.47 3.31 -2.86
N THR A 48 4.36 3.97 -3.19
CA THR A 48 4.11 4.44 -4.56
C THR A 48 4.92 5.69 -4.86
N GLY A 49 4.99 6.64 -3.92
CA GLY A 49 5.74 7.88 -4.10
C GLY A 49 7.21 7.81 -3.73
N GLY A 50 7.70 6.73 -3.12
CA GLY A 50 9.13 6.51 -2.84
C GLY A 50 10.03 6.61 -4.07
N LEU A 51 9.51 6.29 -5.27
CA LEU A 51 10.23 6.53 -6.53
C LEU A 51 10.47 8.03 -6.76
N ASN A 52 9.49 8.88 -6.47
CA ASN A 52 9.62 10.33 -6.61
C ASN A 52 10.70 10.88 -5.66
N THR A 53 10.69 10.41 -4.41
CA THR A 53 11.72 10.74 -3.42
C THR A 53 13.11 10.35 -3.91
N TYR A 54 13.26 9.15 -4.46
CA TYR A 54 14.53 8.65 -4.99
C TYR A 54 15.06 9.48 -6.17
N ILE A 55 14.18 9.87 -7.10
CA ILE A 55 14.54 10.71 -8.26
C ILE A 55 15.09 12.06 -7.79
N ILE A 56 14.44 12.69 -6.81
CA ILE A 56 14.86 14.00 -6.29
C ILE A 56 16.17 13.90 -5.51
N SER A 57 16.35 12.84 -4.70
CA SER A 57 17.56 12.65 -3.89
C SER A 57 18.81 12.34 -4.71
N THR A 58 18.67 11.58 -5.80
CA THR A 58 19.79 11.27 -6.72
C THR A 58 20.16 12.46 -7.61
N SER A 59 19.23 13.40 -7.79
CA SER A 59 19.50 14.63 -8.54
C SER A 59 20.33 15.63 -7.72
N HIS A 60 20.95 16.62 -8.39
CA HIS A 60 21.69 17.74 -7.75
C HIS A 60 20.81 18.60 -6.79
N LYS A 61 19.56 18.24 -6.57
CA LYS A 61 18.56 18.97 -5.78
C LYS A 61 18.21 18.30 -4.46
N TYR A 62 19.10 17.49 -3.89
CA TYR A 62 18.90 16.82 -2.60
C TYR A 62 18.42 17.77 -1.49
N ARG A 63 18.91 19.02 -1.46
CA ARG A 63 18.50 20.05 -0.48
C ARG A 63 16.99 20.34 -0.50
N LEU A 64 16.36 20.22 -1.66
CA LEU A 64 14.92 20.41 -1.78
C LEU A 64 14.13 19.25 -1.16
N MET A 65 14.62 18.02 -1.30
CA MET A 65 14.00 16.87 -0.63
C MET A 65 14.02 17.07 0.89
N THR A 66 15.13 17.53 1.44
CA THR A 66 15.24 17.87 2.87
C THR A 66 14.20 18.92 3.28
N MET A 67 13.98 19.97 2.46
CA MET A 67 12.94 20.97 2.71
C MET A 67 11.53 20.39 2.68
N PHE A 68 11.22 19.47 1.76
CA PHE A 68 9.93 18.79 1.72
C PHE A 68 9.70 17.89 2.94
N VAL A 69 10.72 17.15 3.38
CA VAL A 69 10.64 16.34 4.61
C VAL A 69 10.46 17.22 5.84
N MET A 70 11.17 18.35 5.93
CA MET A 70 11.00 19.32 7.02
C MET A 70 9.56 19.87 7.05
N PHE A 71 9.03 20.29 5.89
CA PHE A 71 7.65 20.75 5.78
C PHE A 71 6.64 19.65 6.17
N ALA A 72 6.85 18.43 5.67
CA ALA A 72 6.01 17.28 6.03
C ALA A 72 6.07 16.97 7.53
N CYS A 73 7.23 17.11 8.17
CA CYS A 73 7.38 16.92 9.62
C CYS A 73 6.55 17.94 10.41
N VAL A 74 6.68 19.24 10.08
CA VAL A 74 5.87 20.30 10.70
C VAL A 74 4.37 20.09 10.46
N PHE A 75 4.01 19.69 9.24
CA PHE A 75 2.63 19.39 8.88
C PHE A 75 2.09 18.19 9.68
N CYS A 76 2.89 17.14 9.84
CA CYS A 76 2.55 15.96 10.64
C CYS A 76 2.32 16.32 12.10
N VAL A 77 3.21 17.10 12.72
CA VAL A 77 3.07 17.52 14.12
C VAL A 77 1.81 18.37 14.29
N THR A 78 1.55 19.31 13.38
CA THR A 78 0.33 20.12 13.39
C THR A 78 -0.92 19.25 13.29
N LEU A 79 -0.96 18.30 12.35
CA LEU A 79 -2.09 17.38 12.20
C LEU A 79 -2.28 16.52 13.43
N ASN A 80 -1.21 15.94 13.99
CA ASN A 80 -1.30 15.12 15.19
C ASN A 80 -1.86 15.93 16.37
N TYR A 81 -1.44 17.19 16.53
CA TYR A 81 -1.95 18.06 17.60
C TYR A 81 -3.47 18.29 17.51
N PHE A 82 -4.03 18.42 16.30
CA PHE A 82 -5.48 18.61 16.12
C PHE A 82 -6.27 17.31 16.08
N LEU A 83 -5.74 16.25 15.46
CA LEU A 83 -6.49 15.04 15.15
C LEU A 83 -6.42 14.00 16.28
N ILE A 84 -5.32 13.90 17.03
CA ILE A 84 -5.22 12.97 18.17
C ILE A 84 -6.28 13.27 19.24
N PRO A 85 -6.51 14.52 19.69
CA PRO A 85 -7.50 14.76 20.75
C PRO A 85 -8.94 14.46 20.32
N ILE A 86 -9.24 14.51 19.02
CA ILE A 86 -10.60 14.26 18.50
C ILE A 86 -10.80 12.77 18.18
N TYR A 87 -9.83 12.15 17.51
CA TYR A 87 -9.94 10.81 16.93
C TYR A 87 -8.98 9.78 17.55
N HIS A 88 -8.30 10.12 18.64
CA HIS A 88 -7.35 9.25 19.36
C HIS A 88 -6.34 8.61 18.39
N GLY A 89 -6.20 7.27 18.42
CA GLY A 89 -5.29 6.54 17.54
C GLY A 89 -5.62 6.70 16.05
N LEU A 90 -6.91 6.80 15.69
CA LEU A 90 -7.34 7.00 14.30
C LEU A 90 -6.87 8.36 13.79
N GLY A 91 -6.83 9.37 14.67
CA GLY A 91 -6.28 10.68 14.37
C GLY A 91 -4.79 10.65 14.01
N ALA A 92 -4.00 9.84 14.72
CA ALA A 92 -2.58 9.66 14.41
C ALA A 92 -2.38 9.00 13.03
N ALA A 93 -3.18 7.98 12.70
CA ALA A 93 -3.12 7.32 11.40
C ALA A 93 -3.51 8.25 10.23
N ILE A 94 -4.59 9.03 10.39
CA ILE A 94 -4.99 10.02 9.38
C ILE A 94 -3.87 11.06 9.19
N SER A 95 -3.28 11.54 10.30
CA SER A 95 -2.18 12.50 10.25
C SER A 95 -1.00 11.97 9.43
N TYR A 96 -0.60 10.72 9.67
CA TYR A 96 0.44 10.03 8.89
C TYR A 96 0.07 9.90 7.41
N MET A 97 -1.13 9.39 7.10
CA MET A 97 -1.60 9.21 5.73
C MET A 97 -1.61 10.52 4.95
N LEU A 98 -2.16 11.58 5.53
CA LEU A 98 -2.22 12.92 4.92
C LEU A 98 -0.82 13.51 4.70
N THR A 99 0.07 13.32 5.67
CA THR A 99 1.45 13.83 5.59
C THR A 99 2.20 13.20 4.43
N ILE A 100 2.14 11.87 4.31
CA ILE A 100 2.82 11.15 3.23
C ILE A 100 2.15 11.37 1.88
N ALA A 101 0.82 11.43 1.83
CA ALA A 101 0.11 11.79 0.61
C ALA A 101 0.52 13.19 0.14
N GLY A 102 0.59 14.16 1.06
CA GLY A 102 1.07 15.51 0.79
C GLY A 102 2.52 15.55 0.31
N LEU A 103 3.43 14.86 1.00
CA LEU A 103 4.84 14.76 0.61
C LEU A 103 5.00 14.19 -0.80
N ASN A 104 4.25 13.13 -1.12
CA ASN A 104 4.29 12.49 -2.43
C ASN A 104 3.66 13.35 -3.51
N PHE A 105 2.59 14.08 -3.20
CA PHE A 105 1.97 15.04 -4.11
C PHE A 105 2.91 16.20 -4.42
N CYS A 106 3.54 16.80 -3.41
CA CYS A 106 4.54 17.86 -3.59
C CYS A 106 5.74 17.37 -4.41
N SER A 107 6.25 16.17 -4.12
CA SER A 107 7.36 15.57 -4.85
C SER A 107 6.99 15.30 -6.32
N TRP A 108 5.79 14.76 -6.56
CA TRP A 108 5.28 14.53 -7.92
C TRP A 108 5.12 15.84 -8.70
N PHE A 109 4.50 16.85 -8.08
CA PHE A 109 4.30 18.16 -8.69
C PHE A 109 5.64 18.80 -9.07
N TYR A 110 6.63 18.69 -8.19
CA TYR A 110 7.97 19.20 -8.44
C TYR A 110 8.66 18.50 -9.61
N ILE A 111 8.59 17.17 -9.67
CA ILE A 111 9.18 16.38 -10.77
C ILE A 111 8.50 16.73 -12.09
N LYS A 112 7.17 16.81 -12.11
CA LYS A 112 6.40 17.16 -13.31
C LYS A 112 6.82 18.54 -13.83
N TYR A 113 6.90 19.54 -12.95
CA TYR A 113 7.25 20.90 -13.35
C TYR A 113 8.70 21.03 -13.81
N ARG A 114 9.65 20.39 -13.11
CA ARG A 114 11.08 20.62 -13.35
C ARG A 114 11.73 19.65 -14.33
N PHE A 115 11.34 18.37 -14.27
CA PHE A 115 11.94 17.31 -15.06
C PHE A 115 11.07 16.93 -16.27
N ASN A 116 9.82 17.44 -16.37
CA ASN A 116 8.83 17.02 -17.38
C ASN A 116 8.63 15.49 -17.46
N MET A 117 9.04 14.77 -16.41
CA MET A 117 8.85 13.34 -16.30
C MET A 117 7.54 13.10 -15.58
N GLN A 118 6.73 12.18 -16.10
CA GLN A 118 5.51 11.72 -15.45
C GLN A 118 5.75 10.31 -14.89
N PRO A 119 6.24 10.18 -13.64
CA PRO A 119 6.52 8.88 -13.03
C PRO A 119 5.23 8.09 -12.77
N PHE A 120 4.09 8.77 -12.62
CA PHE A 120 2.78 8.13 -12.50
C PHE A 120 2.17 7.82 -13.87
N THR A 121 2.24 6.56 -14.26
CA THR A 121 1.55 6.01 -15.43
C THR A 121 0.14 5.49 -15.10
N LEU A 122 -0.74 5.42 -16.11
CA LEU A 122 -2.08 4.77 -16.04
C LEU A 122 -2.02 3.34 -15.46
N LYS A 123 -0.86 2.69 -15.57
CA LYS A 123 -0.55 1.38 -14.99
C LYS A 123 -0.77 1.34 -13.48
N HIS A 124 -0.46 2.41 -12.73
CA HIS A 124 -0.71 2.45 -11.28
C HIS A 124 -2.20 2.36 -10.94
N ILE A 125 -3.07 2.98 -11.74
CA ILE A 125 -4.52 2.90 -11.56
C ILE A 125 -4.99 1.46 -11.77
N TRP A 126 -4.48 0.78 -12.81
CA TRP A 126 -4.78 -0.63 -13.03
C TRP A 126 -4.32 -1.55 -11.88
N VAL A 127 -3.19 -1.27 -11.22
CA VAL A 127 -2.77 -2.01 -10.01
C VAL A 127 -3.80 -1.90 -8.90
N ILE A 128 -4.35 -0.69 -8.67
CA ILE A 128 -5.36 -0.46 -7.63
C ILE A 128 -6.65 -1.20 -7.99
N VAL A 129 -7.10 -1.12 -9.25
CA VAL A 129 -8.29 -1.84 -9.72
C VAL A 129 -8.15 -3.35 -9.51
N ILE A 130 -7.00 -3.93 -9.84
CA ILE A 130 -6.74 -5.36 -9.63
C ILE A 130 -6.70 -5.72 -8.14
N ALA A 131 -6.14 -4.85 -7.30
CA ALA A 131 -6.14 -5.05 -5.86
C ALA A 131 -7.57 -5.10 -5.30
N VAL A 132 -8.44 -4.20 -5.75
CA VAL A 132 -9.86 -4.17 -5.37
C VAL A 132 -10.58 -5.43 -5.86
N ILE A 133 -10.39 -5.84 -7.12
CA ILE A 133 -11.00 -7.06 -7.66
C ILE A 133 -10.53 -8.30 -6.88
N SER A 134 -9.24 -8.39 -6.58
CA SER A 134 -8.67 -9.52 -5.83
C SER A 134 -9.17 -9.57 -4.39
N TYR A 135 -9.42 -8.41 -3.78
CA TYR A 135 -10.07 -8.32 -2.48
C TYR A 135 -11.49 -8.87 -2.51
N PHE A 136 -12.32 -8.46 -3.47
CA PHE A 136 -13.68 -8.98 -3.61
C PHE A 136 -13.72 -10.49 -3.86
N ALA A 137 -12.78 -11.00 -4.68
CA ALA A 137 -12.66 -12.43 -4.94
C ALA A 137 -12.29 -13.24 -3.68
N GLY A 138 -11.39 -12.71 -2.84
CA GLY A 138 -11.02 -13.33 -1.56
C GLY A 138 -12.10 -13.21 -0.48
N ALA A 139 -12.83 -12.10 -0.46
CA ALA A 139 -13.91 -11.86 0.51
C ALA A 139 -15.13 -12.75 0.27
N TYR A 140 -15.42 -13.12 -0.99
CA TYR A 140 -16.55 -13.99 -1.33
C TYR A 140 -16.34 -15.47 -0.96
N PHE A 141 -15.11 -15.87 -0.60
CA PHE A 141 -14.82 -17.27 -0.27
C PHE A 141 -15.39 -17.67 1.10
N TRP A 142 -15.93 -18.89 1.19
CA TRP A 142 -16.59 -19.43 2.38
C TRP A 142 -15.62 -19.55 3.57
N ARG A 143 -16.09 -19.25 4.80
CA ARG A 143 -15.29 -19.30 6.03
C ARG A 143 -15.07 -20.74 6.45
N MET A 144 -13.82 -21.20 6.45
CA MET A 144 -13.47 -22.51 6.98
C MET A 144 -13.41 -22.46 8.51
N PRO A 145 -13.78 -23.56 9.21
CA PRO A 145 -13.81 -23.59 10.67
C PRO A 145 -12.42 -23.56 11.32
N ASN A 146 -11.35 -23.86 10.57
CA ASN A 146 -9.99 -23.90 11.09
C ASN A 146 -9.19 -22.67 10.63
N VAL A 147 -8.87 -21.78 11.58
CA VAL A 147 -8.29 -20.44 11.32
C VAL A 147 -7.01 -20.50 10.48
N PHE A 148 -6.11 -21.44 10.76
CA PHE A 148 -4.84 -21.57 10.02
C PHE A 148 -5.02 -22.04 8.57
N LEU A 149 -5.98 -22.96 8.34
CA LEU A 149 -6.30 -23.44 6.99
C LEU A 149 -7.05 -22.37 6.19
N ASP A 150 -7.95 -21.63 6.83
CA ASP A 150 -8.67 -20.52 6.20
C ASP A 150 -7.69 -19.41 5.76
N ILE A 151 -6.68 -19.08 6.58
CA ILE A 151 -5.63 -18.13 6.20
C ILE A 151 -4.85 -18.62 4.99
N LEU A 152 -4.37 -19.86 5.01
CA LEU A 152 -3.56 -20.41 3.91
C LEU A 152 -4.35 -20.41 2.60
N VAL A 153 -5.58 -20.94 2.61
CA VAL A 153 -6.40 -21.07 1.40
C VAL A 153 -6.79 -19.70 0.87
N ARG A 154 -7.28 -18.78 1.71
CA ARG A 154 -7.66 -17.42 1.25
C ARG A 154 -6.45 -16.63 0.73
N SER A 155 -5.32 -16.70 1.42
CA SER A 155 -4.09 -16.03 1.01
C SER A 155 -3.55 -16.59 -0.31
N SER A 156 -3.55 -17.91 -0.48
CA SER A 156 -3.12 -18.54 -1.73
C SER A 156 -4.03 -18.20 -2.90
N ILE A 157 -5.35 -18.20 -2.71
CA ILE A 157 -6.31 -17.83 -3.77
C ILE A 157 -6.16 -16.35 -4.15
N THR A 158 -6.16 -15.45 -3.17
CA THR A 158 -6.00 -14.02 -3.42
C THR A 158 -4.67 -13.69 -4.09
N ALA A 159 -3.57 -14.31 -3.64
CA ALA A 159 -2.27 -14.16 -4.27
C ALA A 159 -2.29 -14.70 -5.72
N THR A 160 -2.88 -15.86 -5.97
CA THR A 160 -2.95 -16.46 -7.31
C THR A 160 -3.74 -15.58 -8.27
N ILE A 161 -4.91 -15.07 -7.85
CA ILE A 161 -5.74 -14.16 -8.66
C ILE A 161 -4.99 -12.85 -8.93
N TYR A 162 -4.40 -12.26 -7.90
CA TYR A 162 -3.69 -11.00 -8.01
C TYR A 162 -2.47 -11.11 -8.95
N ILE A 163 -1.68 -12.17 -8.81
CA ILE A 163 -0.51 -12.45 -9.65
C ILE A 163 -0.95 -12.72 -11.11
N SER A 164 -1.99 -13.54 -11.30
CA SER A 164 -2.50 -13.88 -12.63
C SER A 164 -3.01 -12.66 -13.39
N LEU A 165 -3.83 -11.81 -12.75
CA LEU A 165 -4.32 -10.56 -13.36
C LEU A 165 -3.18 -9.58 -13.63
N THR A 166 -2.23 -9.44 -12.70
CA THR A 166 -1.09 -8.54 -12.87
C THR A 166 -0.21 -8.97 -14.05
N TYR A 167 0.00 -10.27 -14.22
CA TYR A 167 0.74 -10.84 -15.34
C TYR A 167 0.01 -10.64 -16.67
N TYR A 168 -1.29 -10.94 -16.73
CA TYR A 168 -2.11 -10.81 -17.94
C TYR A 168 -2.15 -9.37 -18.45
N LEU A 169 -2.30 -8.40 -17.55
CA LEU A 169 -2.35 -6.97 -17.91
C LEU A 169 -0.95 -6.35 -18.16
N LYS A 170 0.14 -7.12 -18.04
CA LYS A 170 1.54 -6.67 -18.25
C LYS A 170 1.86 -5.34 -17.56
N ILE A 171 1.37 -5.17 -16.33
CA ILE A 171 1.34 -3.87 -15.66
C ILE A 171 2.74 -3.42 -15.23
N SER A 172 3.65 -4.35 -14.98
CA SER A 172 5.04 -4.04 -14.68
C SER A 172 5.94 -4.92 -15.54
N VAL A 173 6.82 -4.29 -16.32
CA VAL A 173 7.83 -4.98 -17.12
C VAL A 173 8.74 -5.79 -16.20
N ASP A 174 9.09 -5.26 -15.02
CA ASP A 174 9.86 -5.96 -13.98
C ASP A 174 9.23 -7.28 -13.52
N ILE A 175 7.90 -7.31 -13.36
CA ILE A 175 7.20 -8.52 -12.90
C ILE A 175 7.13 -9.54 -14.02
N ASN A 176 6.83 -9.11 -15.24
CA ASN A 176 6.82 -9.99 -16.40
C ASN A 176 8.21 -10.57 -16.68
N GLU A 177 9.27 -9.79 -16.54
CA GLU A 177 10.65 -10.27 -16.69
C GLU A 177 11.05 -11.24 -15.57
N LYS A 178 10.69 -10.96 -14.30
CA LYS A 178 10.95 -11.90 -13.20
C LYS A 178 10.19 -13.22 -13.34
N ILE A 179 8.94 -13.18 -13.79
CA ILE A 179 8.13 -14.38 -14.02
C ILE A 179 8.68 -15.14 -15.23
N ALA A 180 9.00 -14.47 -16.34
CA ALA A 180 9.63 -15.10 -17.50
C ALA A 180 11.00 -15.72 -17.16
N GLY A 181 11.79 -15.07 -16.30
CA GLY A 181 13.06 -15.59 -15.80
C GLY A 181 12.91 -16.80 -14.87
N THR A 182 11.81 -16.87 -14.11
CA THR A 182 11.52 -18.01 -13.23
C THR A 182 10.98 -19.21 -14.02
N LEU A 183 10.09 -18.97 -15.00
CA LEU A 183 9.65 -20.03 -15.93
C LEU A 183 10.82 -20.60 -16.74
N LYS A 184 11.74 -19.76 -17.23
CA LYS A 184 12.96 -20.23 -17.91
C LYS A 184 13.88 -21.09 -17.04
N LYS A 185 13.79 -20.99 -15.71
CA LYS A 185 14.55 -21.82 -14.77
C LYS A 185 13.84 -23.13 -14.41
N ILE A 186 12.55 -23.25 -14.73
CA ILE A 186 11.75 -24.46 -14.49
C ILE A 186 11.69 -25.31 -15.78
N ASP A 187 11.80 -24.68 -16.95
CA ASP A 187 11.94 -25.34 -18.26
C ASP A 187 13.40 -25.76 -18.60
N LEU A 188 14.30 -25.82 -17.60
CA LEU A 188 15.72 -26.23 -17.71
C LEU A 188 16.03 -27.30 -16.66
#